data_AF-A0A7M2Y4S1-F1
#
_entry.id   AF-A0A7M2Y4S1-F1
#
_cell.length_a   1.000
_cell.length_b   1.000
_cell.length_c   1.000
_cell.angle_alpha   90.00
_cell.angle_beta   90.00
_cell.angle_gamma   90.00
#
_symmetry.space_group_name_H-M   'P 1'
#
loop_
_entity.id
_entity.type
_entity.pdbx_description
1 polymer ?
#
loop_
_entity_poly.entity_id
_entity_poly.type
_entity_poly.pdbx_seq_one_letter_code
_entity_poly.pdbx_strand_id
1 'polypeptide(L)'
;MKNNIFKHLFLAVTLILGLASCDDREIVTIDNVSSPIVMDLSSSSLVLDKNFPGNPALTVTWQSAVYSVPTEISYRIEIANENTFKEPYTLATVTGSERAAAFTNLQMNDAAAAIGLAPNVSTKMFIRVISYLGSGQSLAETSNVTSLMITPYVLTYPSFYIVGSASYVGWTPEKAQILYKKDNLSYIYTNLQSGENFRFLGQLAWDGKNYALNTAGTKASNQYFNQWSDVFTKPDGDDENIKFIGATGVYKITINATLGVQTIEAKPSVIPTYDFPEIYLVGNIAGNGWSPENGVAMTTVGDGVYEFTSTLAGDTEFKIIGQKSWGSLDWGNISEDGNTGFVGPKGDNGNIKFAGDGSSYKITVNLKAGIYTIIKL
;
A
#
# COMPACT_ATOMS: atom_id res chain seq x y z
N MET A 1 31.18 -68.59 -37.05
CA MET A 1 31.36 -67.99 -35.71
C MET A 1 32.40 -66.86 -35.63
N LYS A 2 33.39 -66.73 -36.54
CA LYS A 2 34.42 -65.66 -36.46
C LYS A 2 33.92 -64.22 -36.75
N ASN A 3 32.90 -64.01 -37.59
CA ASN A 3 32.45 -62.64 -37.96
C ASN A 3 31.52 -61.94 -36.94
N ASN A 4 30.93 -62.67 -35.99
CA ASN A 4 30.04 -62.06 -34.98
C ASN A 4 30.83 -61.55 -33.76
N ILE A 5 31.98 -62.18 -33.43
CA ILE A 5 32.87 -61.73 -32.36
C ILE A 5 33.42 -60.33 -32.64
N PHE A 6 33.84 -60.04 -33.88
CA PHE A 6 34.33 -58.71 -34.24
C PHE A 6 33.24 -57.64 -34.18
N LYS A 7 31.98 -57.98 -34.53
CA LYS A 7 30.85 -57.04 -34.43
C LYS A 7 30.48 -56.73 -32.97
N HIS A 8 30.50 -57.74 -32.09
CA HIS A 8 30.26 -57.54 -30.66
C HIS A 8 31.41 -56.80 -29.97
N LEU A 9 32.66 -57.06 -30.37
CA LEU A 9 33.83 -56.33 -29.87
C LEU A 9 33.80 -54.86 -30.31
N PHE A 10 33.46 -54.59 -31.57
CA PHE A 10 33.33 -53.23 -32.08
C PHE A 10 32.19 -52.49 -31.36
N LEU A 11 31.03 -53.13 -31.16
CA LEU A 11 29.92 -52.54 -30.41
C LEU A 11 30.31 -52.27 -28.94
N ALA A 12 31.02 -53.19 -28.28
CA ALA A 12 31.48 -53.01 -26.91
C ALA A 12 32.50 -51.88 -26.77
N VAL A 13 33.46 -51.76 -27.69
CA VAL A 13 34.44 -50.66 -27.71
C VAL A 13 33.76 -49.32 -27.98
N THR A 14 32.76 -49.28 -28.87
CA THR A 14 32.00 -48.06 -29.17
C THR A 14 31.13 -47.64 -27.98
N LEU A 15 30.58 -48.59 -27.22
CA LEU A 15 29.80 -48.33 -26.00
C LEU A 15 30.69 -47.82 -24.85
N ILE A 16 31.90 -48.35 -24.70
CA ILE A 16 32.87 -47.92 -23.68
C ILE A 16 33.41 -46.52 -23.99
N LEU A 17 33.63 -46.19 -25.27
CA LEU A 17 34.02 -44.84 -25.69
C LEU A 17 32.88 -43.82 -25.52
N GLY A 18 31.62 -44.24 -25.63
CA GLY A 18 30.45 -43.39 -25.38
C GLY A 18 30.25 -43.04 -23.90
N LEU A 19 30.73 -43.86 -22.97
CA LEU A 19 30.64 -43.63 -21.52
C LEU A 19 31.84 -42.81 -20.96
N ALA A 20 32.91 -42.64 -21.74
CA ALA A 20 34.07 -41.81 -21.37
C ALA A 20 33.88 -40.32 -21.70
N SER A 21 32.78 -39.95 -22.37
CA SER A 21 32.37 -38.56 -22.58
C SER A 21 31.57 -38.05 -21.37
N CYS A 22 32.19 -38.10 -20.20
CA CYS A 22 31.70 -37.36 -19.03
C CYS A 22 32.47 -36.03 -19.04
N ASP A 23 31.76 -34.97 -19.43
CA ASP A 23 32.29 -33.62 -19.66
C ASP A 23 33.26 -33.16 -18.57
N ASP A 24 34.46 -32.73 -18.98
CA ASP A 24 35.21 -31.71 -18.25
C ASP A 24 34.35 -30.46 -18.20
N ARG A 25 33.52 -30.34 -17.16
CA ARG A 25 32.87 -29.07 -16.84
C ARG A 25 33.96 -28.17 -16.30
N GLU A 26 34.52 -27.32 -17.14
CA GLU A 26 35.30 -26.17 -16.67
C GLU A 26 34.42 -25.41 -15.67
N ILE A 27 34.75 -25.54 -14.39
CA ILE A 27 34.14 -24.75 -13.34
C ILE A 27 34.71 -23.34 -13.51
N VAL A 28 33.95 -22.47 -14.18
CA VAL A 28 34.26 -21.05 -14.24
C VAL A 28 34.08 -20.48 -12.83
N THR A 29 35.19 -20.31 -12.11
CA THR A 29 35.21 -19.61 -10.82
C THR A 29 35.15 -18.11 -11.09
N ILE A 30 34.05 -17.48 -10.66
CA ILE A 30 33.90 -16.03 -10.74
C ILE A 30 34.32 -15.44 -9.41
N ASP A 31 35.46 -14.76 -9.40
CA ASP A 31 35.92 -13.96 -8.28
C ASP A 31 35.67 -12.46 -8.52
N ASN A 32 35.46 -11.73 -7.42
CA ASN A 32 35.55 -10.28 -7.41
C ASN A 32 37.04 -9.89 -7.29
N VAL A 33 37.53 -9.04 -8.21
CA VAL A 33 38.95 -8.67 -8.31
C VAL A 33 39.15 -7.16 -8.21
N SER A 34 38.15 -6.42 -7.70
CA SER A 34 38.06 -4.97 -7.80
C SER A 34 38.64 -4.21 -6.60
N SER A 35 38.99 -2.94 -6.82
CA SER A 35 39.24 -1.95 -5.76
C SER A 35 37.91 -1.36 -5.30
N PRO A 36 37.79 -0.80 -4.07
CA PRO A 36 36.51 -0.31 -3.57
C PRO A 36 35.78 0.58 -4.59
N ILE A 37 34.54 0.23 -4.90
CA ILE A 37 33.70 1.01 -5.84
C ILE A 37 33.69 2.47 -5.39
N VAL A 38 34.11 3.37 -6.27
CA VAL A 38 34.04 4.82 -6.03
C VAL A 38 32.69 5.32 -6.50
N MET A 39 31.93 5.92 -5.59
CA MET A 39 30.64 6.54 -5.84
C MET A 39 30.73 8.05 -5.59
N ASP A 40 30.05 8.82 -6.44
CA ASP A 40 29.92 10.27 -6.35
C ASP A 40 28.45 10.72 -6.47
N LEU A 41 28.16 11.88 -5.91
CA LEU A 41 26.85 12.52 -5.89
C LEU A 41 26.88 13.80 -6.69
N SER A 42 25.83 14.06 -7.48
CA SER A 42 25.71 15.33 -8.22
C SER A 42 25.56 16.56 -7.32
N SER A 43 25.28 16.38 -6.03
CA SER A 43 25.20 17.47 -5.05
C SER A 43 25.58 16.98 -3.64
N SER A 44 26.19 17.87 -2.85
CA SER A 44 26.48 17.66 -1.42
C SER A 44 25.39 18.19 -0.49
N SER A 45 24.42 18.94 -1.02
CA SER A 45 23.25 19.41 -0.29
C SER A 45 21.99 19.46 -1.16
N LEU A 46 20.84 19.14 -0.55
CA LEU A 46 19.54 19.14 -1.21
C LEU A 46 18.52 19.84 -0.30
N VAL A 47 17.90 20.89 -0.81
CA VAL A 47 16.66 21.43 -0.23
C VAL A 47 15.54 20.99 -1.18
N LEU A 48 14.71 20.07 -0.72
CA LEU A 48 13.70 19.46 -1.58
C LEU A 48 12.53 20.42 -1.78
N ASP A 49 12.08 20.54 -3.03
CA ASP A 49 10.98 21.45 -3.38
C ASP A 49 9.67 20.68 -3.60
N LYS A 50 8.71 20.92 -2.70
CA LYS A 50 7.36 20.34 -2.77
C LYS A 50 6.57 20.79 -3.99
N ASN A 51 6.90 21.92 -4.60
CA ASN A 51 6.18 22.47 -5.75
C ASN A 51 6.57 21.77 -7.06
N PHE A 52 7.73 21.10 -7.08
CA PHE A 52 8.24 20.41 -8.26
C PHE A 52 8.68 18.97 -7.93
N PRO A 53 7.75 18.11 -7.48
CA PRO A 53 8.08 16.76 -7.00
C PRO A 53 8.75 15.88 -8.07
N GLY A 54 8.48 16.13 -9.36
CA GLY A 54 9.08 15.42 -10.49
C GLY A 54 10.43 15.96 -10.98
N ASN A 55 10.89 17.12 -10.49
CA ASN A 55 12.18 17.66 -10.93
C ASN A 55 13.33 16.78 -10.40
N PRO A 56 14.37 16.51 -11.22
CA PRO A 56 15.58 15.84 -10.76
C PRO A 56 16.21 16.58 -9.57
N ALA A 57 16.55 15.85 -8.51
CA ALA A 57 17.16 16.36 -7.29
C ALA A 57 18.58 15.83 -7.10
N LEU A 58 18.79 14.53 -7.32
CA LEU A 58 20.08 13.88 -7.10
C LEU A 58 20.39 12.89 -8.22
N THR A 59 21.61 12.91 -8.73
CA THR A 59 22.16 11.81 -9.54
C THR A 59 23.28 11.15 -8.76
N VAL A 60 23.21 9.83 -8.61
CA VAL A 60 24.26 9.00 -8.02
C VAL A 60 25.01 8.35 -9.17
N THR A 61 26.35 8.43 -9.16
CA THR A 61 27.21 7.81 -10.16
C THR A 61 28.26 6.94 -9.48
N TRP A 62 28.66 5.84 -10.12
CA TRP A 62 29.66 4.94 -9.55
C TRP A 62 30.53 4.28 -10.62
N GLN A 63 31.73 3.88 -10.21
CA GLN A 63 32.63 3.09 -11.04
C GLN A 63 32.16 1.63 -11.14
N SER A 64 32.55 0.96 -12.23
CA SER A 64 32.28 -0.47 -12.41
C SER A 64 32.91 -1.30 -11.31
N ALA A 65 32.16 -2.29 -10.83
CA ALA A 65 32.76 -3.41 -10.13
C ALA A 65 33.50 -4.26 -11.16
N VAL A 66 34.57 -4.92 -10.74
CA VAL A 66 35.39 -5.75 -11.64
C VAL A 66 35.32 -7.20 -11.15
N TYR A 67 34.80 -8.06 -12.02
CA TYR A 67 34.76 -9.49 -11.83
C TYR A 67 35.73 -10.16 -12.80
N SER A 68 36.24 -11.32 -12.41
CA SER A 68 37.18 -12.15 -13.19
C SER A 68 36.64 -12.57 -14.58
N VAL A 69 35.33 -12.50 -14.80
CA VAL A 69 34.69 -12.74 -16.10
C VAL A 69 33.77 -11.58 -16.49
N PRO A 70 33.62 -11.28 -17.79
CA PRO A 70 32.61 -10.33 -18.27
C PRO A 70 31.20 -10.88 -18.02
N THR A 71 30.45 -10.20 -17.15
CA THR A 71 29.06 -10.55 -16.83
C THR A 71 28.26 -9.28 -16.59
N GLU A 72 26.94 -9.37 -16.74
CA GLU A 72 26.04 -8.31 -16.33
C GLU A 72 26.09 -8.13 -14.81
N ILE A 73 26.24 -6.88 -14.36
CA ILE A 73 26.34 -6.51 -12.95
C ILE A 73 25.08 -5.74 -12.59
N SER A 74 24.44 -6.14 -11.50
CA SER A 74 23.36 -5.39 -10.88
C SER A 74 23.89 -4.54 -9.75
N TYR A 75 23.24 -3.40 -9.50
CA TYR A 75 23.56 -2.51 -8.40
C TYR A 75 22.34 -2.17 -7.58
N ARG A 76 22.50 -2.13 -6.27
CA ARG A 76 21.52 -1.62 -5.32
C ARG A 76 22.07 -0.34 -4.68
N ILE A 77 21.26 0.70 -4.69
CA ILE A 77 21.56 1.98 -4.04
C ILE A 77 20.83 1.99 -2.72
N GLU A 78 21.57 2.11 -1.62
CA GLU A 78 21.02 2.15 -0.27
C GLU A 78 21.30 3.49 0.38
N ILE A 79 20.37 3.92 1.24
CA ILE A 79 20.51 5.11 2.06
C ILE A 79 20.23 4.78 3.54
N ALA A 80 20.76 5.59 4.44
CA ALA A 80 20.51 5.48 5.87
C ALA A 80 20.69 6.83 6.58
N ASN A 81 20.13 6.92 7.79
CA ASN A 81 20.30 8.06 8.70
C ASN A 81 21.60 7.95 9.53
N GLU A 82 22.20 6.76 9.59
CA GLU A 82 23.49 6.48 10.22
C GLU A 82 24.48 5.88 9.20
N ASN A 83 25.76 6.21 9.33
CA ASN A 83 26.81 5.66 8.45
C ASN A 83 27.06 4.16 8.60
N THR A 84 26.43 3.52 9.60
CA THR A 84 26.53 2.09 9.87
C THR A 84 25.57 1.25 9.04
N PHE A 85 24.54 1.87 8.43
CA PHE A 85 23.50 1.19 7.65
C PHE A 85 22.86 0.02 8.39
N LYS A 86 22.51 0.19 9.68
CA LYS A 86 21.79 -0.82 10.46
C LYS A 86 20.39 -1.09 9.91
N GLU A 87 19.68 -0.03 9.54
CA GLU A 87 18.32 -0.06 8.96
C GLU A 87 18.35 0.67 7.60
N PRO A 88 18.95 0.08 6.56
CA PRO A 88 19.09 0.74 5.27
C PRO A 88 17.77 0.73 4.49
N TYR A 89 17.48 1.83 3.81
CA TYR A 89 16.41 1.90 2.82
C TYR A 89 17.00 1.69 1.42
N THR A 90 16.40 0.78 0.64
CA THR A 90 16.79 0.59 -0.77
C THR A 90 16.12 1.65 -1.63
N LEU A 91 16.91 2.57 -2.16
CA LEU A 91 16.43 3.66 -3.00
C LEU A 91 16.16 3.20 -4.44
N ALA A 92 17.00 2.33 -4.98
CA ALA A 92 16.80 1.71 -6.29
C ALA A 92 17.64 0.45 -6.47
N THR A 93 17.21 -0.38 -7.42
CA THR A 93 17.99 -1.45 -8.01
C THR A 93 18.10 -1.21 -9.50
N VAL A 94 19.32 -1.20 -10.04
CA VAL A 94 19.60 -1.06 -11.47
C VAL A 94 20.30 -2.31 -11.99
N THR A 95 19.94 -2.71 -13.21
CA THR A 95 20.45 -3.90 -13.91
C THR A 95 21.19 -3.46 -15.18
N GLY A 96 21.59 -4.38 -16.06
CA GLY A 96 22.18 -4.04 -17.35
C GLY A 96 23.58 -3.40 -17.26
N SER A 97 24.26 -3.51 -16.12
CA SER A 97 25.52 -2.81 -15.88
C SER A 97 25.40 -1.28 -16.05
N GLU A 98 24.28 -0.69 -15.63
CA GLU A 98 24.17 0.76 -15.49
C GLU A 98 25.13 1.31 -14.41
N ARG A 99 25.50 2.59 -14.53
CA ARG A 99 26.49 3.28 -13.67
C ARG A 99 26.01 4.62 -13.10
N ALA A 100 24.76 4.95 -13.38
CA ALA A 100 24.14 6.18 -12.90
C ALA A 100 22.66 5.93 -12.59
N ALA A 101 22.14 6.63 -11.59
CA ALA A 101 20.71 6.68 -11.32
C ALA A 101 20.33 8.11 -10.89
N ALA A 102 19.27 8.64 -11.48
CA ALA A 102 18.73 9.96 -11.15
C ALA A 102 17.44 9.84 -10.35
N PHE A 103 17.29 10.70 -9.34
CA PHE A 103 16.20 10.71 -8.39
C PHE A 103 15.54 12.08 -8.34
N THR A 104 14.21 12.10 -8.28
CA THR A 104 13.42 13.33 -8.21
C THR A 104 13.30 13.87 -6.79
N ASN A 105 12.81 15.11 -6.64
CA ASN A 105 12.51 15.72 -5.34
C ASN A 105 11.63 14.83 -4.46
N LEU A 106 10.60 14.23 -5.05
CA LEU A 106 9.70 13.32 -4.36
C LEU A 106 10.42 12.05 -3.90
N GLN A 107 11.15 11.37 -4.80
CA GLN A 107 11.80 10.11 -4.46
C GLN A 107 12.77 10.30 -3.28
N MET A 108 13.52 11.42 -3.30
CA MET A 108 14.40 11.77 -2.18
C MET A 108 13.65 12.17 -0.91
N ASN A 109 12.45 12.75 -1.02
CA ASN A 109 11.62 13.13 0.13
C ASN A 109 11.01 11.90 0.82
N ASP A 110 10.44 10.97 0.04
CA ASP A 110 9.87 9.71 0.53
C ASP A 110 10.97 8.85 1.17
N ALA A 111 12.13 8.78 0.53
CA ALA A 111 13.34 8.15 1.03
C ALA A 111 13.81 8.73 2.38
N ALA A 112 13.84 10.06 2.51
CA ALA A 112 14.20 10.73 3.76
C ALA A 112 13.20 10.42 4.89
N ALA A 113 11.90 10.40 4.58
CA ALA A 113 10.86 10.04 5.53
C ALA A 113 10.98 8.56 5.96
N ALA A 114 11.28 7.65 5.02
CA ALA A 114 11.40 6.21 5.28
C ALA A 114 12.54 5.86 6.25
N ILE A 115 13.63 6.65 6.26
CA ILE A 115 14.74 6.52 7.21
C ILE A 115 14.58 7.42 8.46
N GLY A 116 13.39 8.01 8.65
CA GLY A 116 13.02 8.77 9.84
C GLY A 116 13.57 10.19 9.92
N LEU A 117 13.98 10.81 8.80
CA LEU A 117 14.39 12.22 8.82
C LEU A 117 13.18 13.14 8.97
N ALA A 118 13.27 14.10 9.88
CA ALA A 118 12.22 15.07 10.11
C ALA A 118 12.09 16.06 8.93
N PRO A 119 10.87 16.44 8.54
CA PRO A 119 10.66 17.44 7.49
C PRO A 119 11.12 18.83 7.97
N ASN A 120 11.54 19.66 7.01
CA ASN A 120 12.05 21.02 7.18
C ASN A 120 13.30 21.14 8.06
N VAL A 121 14.00 20.04 8.34
CA VAL A 121 15.24 20.02 9.12
C VAL A 121 16.38 19.52 8.22
N SER A 122 17.42 20.33 8.07
CA SER A 122 18.62 19.92 7.33
C SER A 122 19.37 18.85 8.12
N THR A 123 19.41 17.63 7.60
CA THR A 123 19.97 16.46 8.28
C THR A 123 20.90 15.72 7.34
N LYS A 124 21.91 15.04 7.88
CA LYS A 124 22.84 14.25 7.07
C LYS A 124 22.18 12.92 6.66
N MET A 125 22.23 12.59 5.38
CA MET A 125 21.83 11.31 4.82
C MET A 125 23.07 10.61 4.25
N PHE A 126 23.24 9.32 4.56
CA PHE A 126 24.34 8.50 4.06
C PHE A 126 23.87 7.65 2.89
N ILE A 127 24.71 7.49 1.87
CA ILE A 127 24.42 6.68 0.68
C ILE A 127 25.57 5.71 0.44
N ARG A 128 25.25 4.52 -0.10
CA ARG A 128 26.21 3.54 -0.63
C ARG A 128 25.62 2.80 -1.83
N VAL A 129 26.49 2.27 -2.68
CA VAL A 129 26.14 1.39 -3.80
C VAL A 129 26.68 -0.01 -3.52
N ILE A 130 25.85 -1.03 -3.75
CA ILE A 130 26.22 -2.45 -3.62
C ILE A 130 26.10 -3.10 -4.99
N SER A 131 27.21 -3.58 -5.53
CA SER A 131 27.21 -4.42 -6.73
C SER A 131 26.91 -5.88 -6.37
N TYR A 132 26.33 -6.66 -7.27
CA TYR A 132 26.16 -8.10 -7.14
C TYR A 132 25.85 -8.78 -8.48
N LEU A 133 25.98 -10.11 -8.51
CA LEU A 133 25.70 -10.94 -9.67
C LEU A 133 24.47 -11.84 -9.48
N GLY A 134 23.64 -11.92 -10.52
CA GLY A 134 22.47 -12.78 -10.59
C GLY A 134 21.36 -12.46 -9.58
N SER A 135 20.24 -13.19 -9.67
CA SER A 135 19.11 -13.05 -8.75
C SER A 135 19.42 -13.47 -7.32
N GLY A 136 20.42 -14.34 -7.14
CA GLY A 136 20.94 -14.76 -5.83
C GLY A 136 21.87 -13.73 -5.17
N GLN A 137 22.13 -12.58 -5.80
CA GLN A 137 22.94 -11.49 -5.26
C GLN A 137 24.33 -11.93 -4.79
N SER A 138 24.97 -12.81 -5.56
CA SER A 138 26.26 -13.38 -5.22
C SER A 138 27.40 -12.38 -5.44
N LEU A 139 28.49 -12.56 -4.70
CA LEU A 139 29.72 -11.77 -4.81
C LEU A 139 29.48 -10.26 -4.65
N ALA A 140 28.67 -9.92 -3.65
CA ALA A 140 28.29 -8.55 -3.39
C ALA A 140 29.48 -7.72 -2.88
N GLU A 141 29.64 -6.51 -3.41
CA GLU A 141 30.68 -5.57 -3.00
C GLU A 141 30.08 -4.18 -2.78
N THR A 142 30.46 -3.55 -1.66
CA THR A 142 29.97 -2.24 -1.26
C THR A 142 30.97 -1.13 -1.61
N SER A 143 30.47 -0.02 -2.12
CA SER A 143 31.25 1.19 -2.38
C SER A 143 31.77 1.86 -1.11
N ASN A 144 32.54 2.94 -1.29
CA ASN A 144 32.68 3.93 -0.22
C ASN A 144 31.31 4.46 0.22
N VAL A 145 31.18 4.83 1.49
CA VAL A 145 30.00 5.57 1.99
C VAL A 145 30.22 7.05 1.71
N THR A 146 29.22 7.69 1.10
CA THR A 146 29.16 9.14 0.95
C THR A 146 27.99 9.71 1.76
N SER A 147 27.92 11.03 1.88
CA SER A 147 26.79 11.69 2.54
C SER A 147 26.48 13.05 1.92
N LEU A 148 25.22 13.47 2.06
CA LEU A 148 24.77 14.80 1.70
C LEU A 148 23.89 15.38 2.83
N MET A 149 23.77 16.71 2.88
CA MET A 149 22.81 17.37 3.75
C MET A 149 21.47 17.49 3.02
N ILE A 150 20.41 16.91 3.54
CA ILE A 150 19.07 16.94 2.94
C ILE A 150 18.09 17.67 3.86
N THR A 151 17.26 18.52 3.28
CA THR A 151 16.13 19.16 3.95
C THR A 151 14.84 18.69 3.27
N PRO A 152 14.14 17.69 3.84
CA PRO A 152 12.87 17.19 3.30
C PRO A 152 11.74 18.20 3.52
N TYR A 153 10.62 18.04 2.82
CA TYR A 153 9.39 18.78 3.04
C TYR A 153 8.29 17.88 3.63
N VAL A 154 7.30 18.51 4.25
CA VAL A 154 6.11 17.82 4.77
C VAL A 154 5.33 17.19 3.61
N LEU A 155 5.15 15.88 3.65
CA LEU A 155 4.30 15.16 2.70
C LEU A 155 2.84 15.57 2.90
N THR A 156 2.20 15.98 1.81
CA THR A 156 0.76 16.29 1.79
C THR A 156 0.11 15.49 0.69
N TYR A 157 -0.80 14.61 1.08
CA TYR A 157 -1.55 13.76 0.16
C TYR A 157 -2.97 14.28 -0.02
N PRO A 158 -3.63 14.01 -1.14
CA PRO A 158 -5.04 14.36 -1.32
C PRO A 158 -5.95 13.62 -0.33
N SER A 159 -7.17 14.14 -0.17
CA SER A 159 -8.30 13.40 0.39
C SER A 159 -9.19 12.93 -0.76
N PHE A 160 -9.89 11.81 -0.56
CA PHE A 160 -10.72 11.19 -1.58
C PHE A 160 -12.15 11.07 -1.10
N TYR A 161 -13.10 11.46 -1.95
CA TYR A 161 -14.52 11.32 -1.71
C TYR A 161 -15.14 10.45 -2.80
N ILE A 162 -15.79 9.33 -2.45
CA ILE A 162 -16.45 8.47 -3.43
C ILE A 162 -17.88 8.94 -3.72
N VAL A 163 -18.23 9.03 -5.01
CA VAL A 163 -19.56 9.43 -5.50
C VAL A 163 -19.94 8.61 -6.74
N GLY A 164 -21.22 8.32 -6.91
CA GLY A 164 -21.79 7.70 -8.12
C GLY A 164 -22.75 6.56 -7.80
N SER A 165 -23.43 6.04 -8.83
CA SER A 165 -24.42 4.95 -8.68
C SER A 165 -23.85 3.70 -8.02
N ALA A 166 -22.55 3.44 -8.18
CA ALA A 166 -21.93 2.30 -7.51
C ALA A 166 -21.77 2.50 -6.00
N SER A 167 -21.74 3.74 -5.50
CA SER A 167 -21.50 4.02 -4.09
C SER A 167 -22.81 4.16 -3.29
N TYR A 168 -22.69 4.18 -1.97
CA TYR A 168 -23.81 4.40 -1.04
C TYR A 168 -24.59 5.71 -1.30
N VAL A 169 -23.96 6.74 -1.89
CA VAL A 169 -24.50 8.12 -1.94
C VAL A 169 -25.01 8.54 -3.32
N GLY A 170 -24.90 7.69 -4.33
CA GLY A 170 -25.30 8.02 -5.69
C GLY A 170 -24.54 9.23 -6.26
N TRP A 171 -25.12 9.90 -7.26
CA TRP A 171 -24.56 11.10 -7.91
C TRP A 171 -24.84 12.40 -7.15
N THR A 172 -24.54 12.42 -5.84
CA THR A 172 -24.71 13.61 -4.98
C THR A 172 -23.37 14.05 -4.39
N PRO A 173 -22.64 14.99 -5.02
CA PRO A 173 -21.26 15.32 -4.63
C PRO A 173 -21.19 15.99 -3.24
N GLU A 174 -22.21 16.74 -2.83
CA GLU A 174 -22.29 17.38 -1.51
C GLU A 174 -22.41 16.35 -0.38
N LYS A 175 -22.77 15.11 -0.74
CA LYS A 175 -22.88 13.95 0.17
C LYS A 175 -21.83 12.88 -0.14
N ALA A 176 -20.84 13.15 -1.00
CA ALA A 176 -19.81 12.18 -1.35
C ALA A 176 -19.12 11.63 -0.09
N GLN A 177 -18.90 10.31 -0.01
CA GLN A 177 -18.33 9.73 1.20
C GLN A 177 -16.82 9.95 1.24
N ILE A 178 -16.34 10.66 2.24
CA ILE A 178 -14.91 10.78 2.52
C ILE A 178 -14.33 9.43 2.97
N LEU A 179 -13.11 9.11 2.56
CA LEU A 179 -12.35 7.96 3.05
C LEU A 179 -11.57 8.31 4.33
N TYR A 180 -11.42 7.38 5.26
CA TYR A 180 -10.53 7.57 6.41
C TYR A 180 -9.09 7.68 5.94
N LYS A 181 -8.43 8.77 6.28
CA LYS A 181 -7.07 9.07 5.84
C LYS A 181 -6.07 8.90 6.98
N LYS A 182 -5.05 8.07 6.73
CA LYS A 182 -3.87 7.88 7.60
C LYS A 182 -2.63 7.99 6.71
N ASP A 183 -1.94 9.12 6.83
CA ASP A 183 -0.77 9.48 6.01
C ASP A 183 -1.06 9.45 4.49
N ASN A 184 -0.34 8.60 3.75
CA ASN A 184 -0.51 8.38 2.30
C ASN A 184 -1.67 7.44 1.97
N LEU A 185 -2.24 6.76 2.96
CA LEU A 185 -3.32 5.81 2.76
C LEU A 185 -4.68 6.45 3.03
N SER A 186 -5.66 6.12 2.20
CA SER A 186 -7.06 6.44 2.43
C SER A 186 -7.90 5.18 2.26
N TYR A 187 -8.77 4.84 3.21
CA TYR A 187 -9.55 3.61 3.16
C TYR A 187 -10.94 3.74 3.80
N ILE A 188 -11.86 2.92 3.33
CA ILE A 188 -13.24 2.83 3.84
C ILE A 188 -13.80 1.44 3.57
N TYR A 189 -14.67 0.96 4.45
CA TYR A 189 -15.60 -0.12 4.12
C TYR A 189 -16.91 0.49 3.65
N THR A 190 -17.35 0.22 2.42
CA THR A 190 -18.63 0.74 1.93
C THR A 190 -19.27 -0.24 0.96
N ASN A 191 -20.60 -0.22 0.85
CA ASN A 191 -21.31 -1.01 -0.13
C ASN A 191 -21.05 -0.50 -1.55
N LEU A 192 -20.66 -1.41 -2.45
CA LEU A 192 -20.53 -1.16 -3.88
C LEU A 192 -21.59 -1.94 -4.67
N GLN A 193 -22.22 -1.28 -5.63
CA GLN A 193 -23.23 -1.87 -6.52
C GLN A 193 -22.60 -2.32 -7.84
N SER A 194 -22.72 -3.60 -8.16
CA SER A 194 -22.18 -4.21 -9.38
C SER A 194 -22.74 -3.58 -10.65
N GLY A 195 -21.88 -3.36 -11.64
CA GLY A 195 -22.25 -2.86 -12.96
C GLY A 195 -22.42 -1.35 -13.04
N GLU A 196 -22.31 -0.63 -11.92
CA GLU A 196 -22.53 0.80 -11.84
C GLU A 196 -21.23 1.62 -11.92
N ASN A 197 -21.38 2.89 -12.28
CA ASN A 197 -20.29 3.85 -12.40
C ASN A 197 -20.14 4.68 -11.11
N PHE A 198 -18.91 5.11 -10.84
CA PHE A 198 -18.55 6.02 -9.76
C PHE A 198 -17.28 6.79 -10.11
N ARG A 199 -16.91 7.76 -9.28
CA ARG A 199 -15.62 8.45 -9.34
C ARG A 199 -15.18 8.89 -7.95
N PHE A 200 -13.91 9.31 -7.83
CA PHE A 200 -13.43 10.00 -6.65
C PHE A 200 -13.29 11.50 -6.92
N LEU A 201 -13.79 12.30 -5.99
CA LEU A 201 -13.61 13.75 -5.96
C LEU A 201 -12.49 14.12 -4.98
N GLY A 202 -11.87 15.28 -5.20
CA GLY A 202 -10.99 15.94 -4.23
C GLY A 202 -11.71 16.87 -3.26
N GLN A 203 -12.99 17.11 -3.50
CA GLN A 203 -13.85 18.04 -2.77
C GLN A 203 -15.32 17.57 -2.82
N LEU A 204 -16.17 18.09 -1.93
CA LEU A 204 -17.62 17.81 -1.91
C LEU A 204 -18.38 18.62 -2.98
N ALA A 205 -17.85 18.67 -4.19
CA ALA A 205 -18.41 19.44 -5.32
C ALA A 205 -17.90 18.90 -6.67
N TRP A 206 -18.66 19.16 -7.74
CA TRP A 206 -18.28 18.77 -9.11
C TRP A 206 -17.12 19.58 -9.68
N ASP A 207 -17.01 20.84 -9.28
CA ASP A 207 -15.98 21.77 -9.73
C ASP A 207 -14.69 21.57 -8.93
N GLY A 208 -13.76 20.81 -9.52
CA GLY A 208 -12.43 20.64 -8.95
C GLY A 208 -11.74 19.39 -9.44
N LYS A 209 -10.90 18.81 -8.59
CA LYS A 209 -10.10 17.64 -8.95
C LYS A 209 -10.98 16.38 -8.89
N ASN A 210 -10.92 15.61 -9.96
CA ASN A 210 -11.47 14.25 -10.04
C ASN A 210 -10.31 13.26 -10.19
N TYR A 211 -10.52 12.04 -9.72
CA TYR A 211 -9.55 10.96 -9.82
C TYR A 211 -10.19 9.74 -10.46
N ALA A 212 -9.60 9.30 -11.58
CA ALA A 212 -10.01 8.18 -12.41
C ALA A 212 -8.80 7.32 -12.79
N LEU A 213 -9.06 6.18 -13.42
CA LEU A 213 -8.02 5.25 -13.85
C LEU A 213 -7.12 5.90 -14.91
N ASN A 214 -5.81 5.77 -14.74
CA ASN A 214 -4.83 6.22 -15.72
C ASN A 214 -4.77 5.24 -16.90
N THR A 215 -5.70 5.40 -17.84
CA THR A 215 -5.81 4.57 -19.05
C THR A 215 -6.18 5.41 -20.26
N ALA A 216 -5.95 4.86 -21.46
CA ALA A 216 -6.34 5.49 -22.71
C ALA A 216 -7.85 5.77 -22.75
N GLY A 217 -8.22 6.96 -23.19
CA GLY A 217 -9.62 7.39 -23.25
C GLY A 217 -10.20 7.89 -21.91
N THR A 218 -9.43 7.87 -20.81
CA THR A 218 -9.76 8.68 -19.62
C THR A 218 -9.29 10.11 -19.86
N LYS A 219 -10.09 11.09 -19.46
CA LYS A 219 -9.76 12.52 -19.50
C LYS A 219 -8.46 12.79 -18.77
N ALA A 220 -7.48 13.38 -19.46
CA ALA A 220 -6.12 13.56 -18.97
C ALA A 220 -6.04 14.28 -17.61
N SER A 221 -6.92 15.25 -17.35
CA SER A 221 -6.98 15.96 -16.06
C SER A 221 -7.41 15.08 -14.88
N ASN A 222 -8.07 13.95 -15.14
CA ASN A 222 -8.63 13.06 -14.13
C ASN A 222 -7.78 11.79 -13.94
N GLN A 223 -6.87 11.48 -14.86
CA GLN A 223 -5.96 10.34 -14.72
C GLN A 223 -5.14 10.47 -13.43
N TYR A 224 -5.25 9.48 -12.55
CA TYR A 224 -4.56 9.49 -11.27
C TYR A 224 -4.10 8.10 -10.85
N PHE A 225 -4.97 7.09 -10.92
CA PHE A 225 -4.63 5.76 -10.43
C PHE A 225 -3.80 5.00 -11.46
N ASN A 226 -2.55 4.66 -11.14
CA ASN A 226 -1.63 3.97 -12.04
C ASN A 226 -1.79 2.44 -12.01
N GLN A 227 -2.35 1.91 -10.91
CA GLN A 227 -2.67 0.50 -10.75
C GLN A 227 -3.99 0.36 -9.98
N TRP A 228 -4.79 -0.64 -10.33
CA TRP A 228 -6.09 -0.86 -9.71
C TRP A 228 -6.47 -2.35 -9.69
N SER A 229 -7.38 -2.74 -8.79
CA SER A 229 -7.94 -4.10 -8.77
C SER A 229 -8.78 -4.42 -10.01
N ASP A 230 -8.82 -5.69 -10.42
CA ASP A 230 -9.57 -6.19 -11.59
C ASP A 230 -11.09 -5.96 -11.52
N VAL A 231 -11.62 -5.61 -10.35
CA VAL A 231 -13.02 -5.22 -10.16
C VAL A 231 -13.32 -3.78 -10.64
N PHE A 232 -12.32 -3.08 -11.16
CA PHE A 232 -12.44 -1.73 -11.71
C PHE A 232 -12.06 -1.67 -13.18
N THR A 233 -12.87 -0.99 -13.98
CA THR A 233 -12.59 -0.73 -15.39
C THR A 233 -13.05 0.67 -15.79
N LYS A 234 -12.52 1.19 -16.91
CA LYS A 234 -13.07 2.41 -17.52
C LYS A 234 -14.38 2.05 -18.24
N PRO A 235 -15.50 2.75 -18.02
CA PRO A 235 -16.72 2.52 -18.77
C PRO A 235 -16.58 2.95 -20.24
N ASP A 236 -17.30 2.28 -21.15
CA ASP A 236 -17.36 2.66 -22.58
C ASP A 236 -18.08 3.99 -22.77
N GLY A 237 -17.55 4.85 -23.64
CA GLY A 237 -18.13 6.18 -23.92
C GLY A 237 -18.07 7.18 -22.75
N ASP A 238 -17.42 6.82 -21.65
CA ASP A 238 -17.28 7.65 -20.45
C ASP A 238 -15.79 7.88 -20.16
N ASP A 239 -15.34 9.12 -20.18
CA ASP A 239 -13.94 9.50 -19.98
C ASP A 239 -13.66 10.01 -18.56
N GLU A 240 -14.66 10.04 -17.68
CA GLU A 240 -14.52 10.61 -16.33
C GLU A 240 -14.70 9.61 -15.19
N ASN A 241 -15.36 8.48 -15.44
CA ASN A 241 -15.77 7.54 -14.39
C ASN A 241 -14.99 6.24 -14.35
N ILE A 242 -15.16 5.53 -13.26
CA ILE A 242 -14.74 4.16 -13.01
C ILE A 242 -16.01 3.30 -12.92
N LYS A 243 -16.00 2.12 -13.53
CA LYS A 243 -17.06 1.12 -13.41
C LYS A 243 -16.65 0.04 -12.43
N PHE A 244 -17.52 -0.27 -11.47
CA PHE A 244 -17.34 -1.42 -10.59
C PHE A 244 -17.96 -2.67 -11.22
N ILE A 245 -17.18 -3.74 -11.37
CA ILE A 245 -17.62 -5.01 -11.97
C ILE A 245 -17.52 -6.21 -11.00
N GLY A 246 -17.19 -5.95 -9.74
CA GLY A 246 -17.27 -6.96 -8.69
C GLY A 246 -18.72 -7.30 -8.31
N ALA A 247 -18.91 -8.31 -7.47
CA ALA A 247 -20.23 -8.62 -6.91
C ALA A 247 -20.72 -7.49 -6.01
N THR A 248 -22.03 -7.25 -5.96
CA THR A 248 -22.60 -6.26 -5.03
C THR A 248 -22.33 -6.69 -3.59
N GLY A 249 -21.87 -5.75 -2.77
CA GLY A 249 -21.65 -5.98 -1.33
C GLY A 249 -20.70 -4.96 -0.72
N VAL A 250 -20.35 -5.17 0.55
CA VAL A 250 -19.39 -4.31 1.27
C VAL A 250 -17.95 -4.65 0.88
N TYR A 251 -17.18 -3.65 0.48
CA TYR A 251 -15.77 -3.77 0.12
C TYR A 251 -14.92 -2.81 0.96
N LYS A 252 -13.70 -3.23 1.30
CA LYS A 252 -12.63 -2.30 1.70
C LYS A 252 -12.04 -1.68 0.44
N ILE A 253 -12.22 -0.38 0.27
CA ILE A 253 -11.44 0.41 -0.70
C ILE A 253 -10.19 0.91 0.01
N THR A 254 -9.02 0.74 -0.62
CA THR A 254 -7.75 1.31 -0.15
C THR A 254 -7.08 2.08 -1.29
N ILE A 255 -6.79 3.35 -1.07
CA ILE A 255 -6.03 4.20 -1.98
C ILE A 255 -4.67 4.46 -1.36
N ASN A 256 -3.60 4.22 -2.12
CA ASN A 256 -2.26 4.67 -1.80
C ASN A 256 -1.92 5.90 -2.64
N ALA A 257 -1.83 7.07 -2.01
CA ALA A 257 -1.60 8.35 -2.67
C ALA A 257 -0.12 8.73 -2.83
N THR A 258 0.82 7.83 -2.50
CA THR A 258 2.24 8.04 -2.76
C THR A 258 2.42 8.34 -4.25
N LEU A 259 3.01 9.49 -4.57
CA LEU A 259 3.20 9.93 -5.95
C LEU A 259 4.06 8.91 -6.70
N GLY A 260 3.70 8.58 -7.95
CA GLY A 260 4.32 7.49 -8.70
C GLY A 260 3.82 6.09 -8.36
N VAL A 261 3.19 5.90 -7.19
CA VAL A 261 2.46 4.66 -6.84
C VAL A 261 0.99 4.81 -7.21
N GLN A 262 0.25 5.70 -6.53
CA GLN A 262 -1.13 6.08 -6.83
C GLN A 262 -2.02 4.86 -7.18
N THR A 263 -2.17 3.92 -6.24
CA THR A 263 -2.97 2.71 -6.46
C THR A 263 -4.35 2.80 -5.84
N ILE A 264 -5.30 2.03 -6.39
CA ILE A 264 -6.60 1.78 -5.76
C ILE A 264 -6.93 0.29 -5.72
N GLU A 265 -7.08 -0.25 -4.52
CA GLU A 265 -7.49 -1.63 -4.29
C GLU A 265 -8.91 -1.70 -3.75
N ALA A 266 -9.67 -2.71 -4.18
CA ALA A 266 -10.94 -3.08 -3.55
C ALA A 266 -10.96 -4.57 -3.21
N LYS A 267 -11.13 -4.88 -1.93
CA LYS A 267 -11.20 -6.25 -1.40
C LYS A 267 -12.58 -6.49 -0.77
N PRO A 268 -13.27 -7.61 -1.07
CA PRO A 268 -14.52 -7.93 -0.40
C PRO A 268 -14.32 -7.93 1.12
N SER A 269 -15.27 -7.34 1.85
CA SER A 269 -15.30 -7.43 3.30
C SER A 269 -15.52 -8.88 3.73
N VAL A 270 -14.92 -9.28 4.85
CA VAL A 270 -15.22 -10.56 5.50
C VAL A 270 -16.69 -10.65 5.96
N ILE A 271 -17.36 -9.51 6.08
CA ILE A 271 -18.81 -9.39 6.26
C ILE A 271 -19.35 -8.58 5.06
N PRO A 272 -19.77 -9.23 3.96
CA PRO A 272 -20.10 -8.55 2.70
C PRO A 272 -21.53 -7.97 2.67
N THR A 273 -22.33 -8.18 3.71
CA THR A 273 -23.69 -7.65 3.88
C THR A 273 -23.72 -6.57 4.96
N TYR A 274 -24.76 -5.73 4.95
CA TYR A 274 -24.90 -4.60 5.87
C TYR A 274 -26.23 -4.54 6.62
N ASP A 275 -27.26 -5.20 6.09
CA ASP A 275 -28.62 -5.16 6.65
C ASP A 275 -28.87 -6.41 7.49
N PHE A 276 -28.98 -6.21 8.80
CA PHE A 276 -29.16 -7.24 9.82
C PHE A 276 -30.41 -6.88 10.62
N PRO A 277 -31.27 -7.87 10.98
CA PRO A 277 -32.48 -7.60 11.75
C PRO A 277 -32.18 -6.95 13.11
N GLU A 278 -31.08 -7.37 13.74
CA GLU A 278 -30.64 -6.88 15.04
C GLU A 278 -29.11 -6.78 15.08
N ILE A 279 -28.62 -5.70 15.69
CA ILE A 279 -27.23 -5.56 16.15
C ILE A 279 -27.23 -5.01 17.56
N TYR A 280 -26.11 -5.17 18.25
CA TYR A 280 -25.96 -4.82 19.65
C TYR A 280 -24.69 -4.02 19.90
N LEU A 281 -24.69 -3.22 20.96
CA LEU A 281 -23.50 -2.61 21.52
C LEU A 281 -23.02 -3.42 22.72
N VAL A 282 -21.71 -3.65 22.80
CA VAL A 282 -21.03 -4.32 23.92
C VAL A 282 -19.83 -3.48 24.35
N GLY A 283 -19.65 -3.25 25.65
CA GLY A 283 -18.62 -2.34 26.17
C GLY A 283 -18.85 -1.96 27.62
N ASN A 284 -18.20 -0.89 28.09
CA ASN A 284 -18.61 -0.22 29.33
C ASN A 284 -19.75 0.80 29.06
N ILE A 285 -20.66 0.45 28.15
CA ILE A 285 -21.84 1.22 27.78
C ILE A 285 -23.10 0.52 28.29
N ALA A 286 -24.08 1.29 28.78
CA ALA A 286 -25.39 0.79 29.19
C ALA A 286 -25.35 -0.41 30.16
N GLY A 287 -24.30 -0.49 30.98
CA GLY A 287 -24.16 -1.50 32.05
C GLY A 287 -23.88 -2.94 31.60
N ASN A 288 -23.62 -3.20 30.31
CA ASN A 288 -23.38 -4.58 29.85
C ASN A 288 -21.97 -5.12 30.17
N GLY A 289 -21.00 -4.26 30.49
CA GLY A 289 -19.72 -4.64 31.11
C GLY A 289 -18.85 -5.57 30.26
N TRP A 290 -18.75 -5.33 28.95
CA TRP A 290 -18.00 -6.18 28.01
C TRP A 290 -18.49 -7.64 27.91
N SER A 291 -19.72 -7.92 28.36
CA SER A 291 -20.37 -9.23 28.22
C SER A 291 -21.25 -9.22 26.96
N PRO A 292 -20.84 -9.88 25.86
CA PRO A 292 -21.61 -9.87 24.61
C PRO A 292 -22.96 -10.59 24.74
N GLU A 293 -23.11 -11.49 25.72
CA GLU A 293 -24.40 -12.13 26.05
C GLU A 293 -25.43 -11.09 26.53
N ASN A 294 -24.93 -10.03 27.16
CA ASN A 294 -25.69 -8.89 27.66
C ASN A 294 -25.67 -7.69 26.69
N GLY A 295 -25.25 -7.89 25.44
CA GLY A 295 -25.22 -6.85 24.43
C GLY A 295 -26.56 -6.11 24.30
N VAL A 296 -26.50 -4.78 24.23
CA VAL A 296 -27.68 -3.91 24.22
C VAL A 296 -28.10 -3.65 22.78
N ALA A 297 -29.34 -4.01 22.44
CA ALA A 297 -29.85 -3.89 21.09
C ALA A 297 -29.93 -2.42 20.64
N MET A 298 -29.53 -2.18 19.40
CA MET A 298 -29.77 -0.91 18.71
C MET A 298 -31.13 -0.95 17.99
N THR A 299 -31.79 0.20 17.90
CA THR A 299 -33.01 0.36 17.11
C THR A 299 -32.66 0.37 15.63
N THR A 300 -33.21 -0.56 14.84
CA THR A 300 -33.05 -0.53 13.37
C THR A 300 -33.88 0.60 12.76
N VAL A 301 -33.26 1.38 11.87
CA VAL A 301 -33.90 2.41 11.04
C VAL A 301 -34.10 1.90 9.60
N GLY A 302 -33.51 0.74 9.27
CA GLY A 302 -33.51 0.13 7.95
C GLY A 302 -32.28 0.50 7.10
N ASP A 303 -32.07 -0.26 6.02
CA ASP A 303 -30.95 -0.08 5.08
C ASP A 303 -29.57 -0.11 5.75
N GLY A 304 -29.40 -0.96 6.77
CA GLY A 304 -28.16 -1.07 7.55
C GLY A 304 -27.88 0.11 8.49
N VAL A 305 -28.89 0.92 8.84
CA VAL A 305 -28.78 2.02 9.81
C VAL A 305 -29.39 1.62 11.15
N TYR A 306 -28.66 1.90 12.23
CA TYR A 306 -29.03 1.54 13.59
C TYR A 306 -28.73 2.67 14.56
N GLU A 307 -29.60 2.87 15.54
CA GLU A 307 -29.52 3.98 16.49
C GLU A 307 -29.61 3.50 17.93
N PHE A 308 -28.85 4.15 18.82
CA PHE A 308 -28.93 3.92 20.25
C PHE A 308 -28.69 5.22 21.01
N THR A 309 -29.47 5.47 22.06
CA THR A 309 -29.31 6.63 22.92
C THR A 309 -28.93 6.18 24.33
N SER A 310 -27.84 6.72 24.85
CA SER A 310 -27.40 6.47 26.22
C SER A 310 -26.62 7.65 26.77
N THR A 311 -26.56 7.73 28.09
CA THR A 311 -25.55 8.52 28.77
C THR A 311 -24.18 7.91 28.56
N LEU A 312 -23.17 8.71 28.19
CA LEU A 312 -21.79 8.25 27.98
C LEU A 312 -20.85 8.90 29.00
N ALA A 313 -20.06 8.08 29.69
CA ALA A 313 -19.03 8.49 30.65
C ALA A 313 -17.70 8.85 29.96
N GLY A 314 -16.76 9.44 30.72
CA GLY A 314 -15.47 9.92 30.20
C GLY A 314 -14.52 8.86 29.66
N ASP A 315 -14.75 7.60 29.99
CA ASP A 315 -13.96 6.44 29.55
C ASP A 315 -14.79 5.46 28.71
N THR A 316 -15.86 5.94 28.05
CA THR A 316 -16.75 5.06 27.27
C THR A 316 -15.99 4.39 26.13
N GLU A 317 -16.05 3.07 26.08
CA GLU A 317 -15.52 2.20 25.06
C GLU A 317 -16.53 1.10 24.71
N PHE A 318 -16.72 0.85 23.42
CA PHE A 318 -17.63 -0.19 22.97
C PHE A 318 -17.26 -0.76 21.60
N LYS A 319 -17.88 -1.89 21.27
CA LYS A 319 -17.91 -2.52 19.95
C LYS A 319 -19.36 -2.76 19.53
N ILE A 320 -19.51 -3.06 18.25
CA ILE A 320 -20.79 -3.42 17.64
C ILE A 320 -20.74 -4.90 17.31
N ILE A 321 -21.77 -5.66 17.68
CA ILE A 321 -21.86 -7.10 17.41
C ILE A 321 -23.21 -7.44 16.76
N GLY A 322 -23.21 -8.32 15.78
CA GLY A 322 -24.42 -8.83 15.10
C GLY A 322 -24.97 -10.11 15.72
N GLN A 323 -24.30 -10.63 16.76
CA GLN A 323 -24.76 -11.76 17.56
C GLN A 323 -24.41 -11.51 19.03
N LYS A 324 -25.13 -12.14 19.98
CA LYS A 324 -24.87 -12.04 21.43
C LYS A 324 -23.69 -12.92 21.90
N SER A 325 -22.59 -12.86 21.16
CA SER A 325 -21.32 -13.52 21.44
C SER A 325 -20.21 -12.85 20.62
N TRP A 326 -18.95 -13.01 21.03
CA TRP A 326 -17.83 -12.70 20.14
C TRP A 326 -17.84 -13.68 18.97
N GLY A 327 -17.80 -13.16 17.73
CA GLY A 327 -18.16 -13.99 16.58
C GLY A 327 -17.76 -13.38 15.25
N SER A 328 -18.34 -13.88 14.16
CA SER A 328 -18.03 -13.39 12.82
C SER A 328 -18.58 -12.00 12.54
N LEU A 329 -19.69 -11.62 13.18
CA LEU A 329 -20.32 -10.31 13.02
C LEU A 329 -19.85 -9.37 14.13
N ASP A 330 -18.56 -9.06 14.14
CA ASP A 330 -17.98 -8.08 15.06
C ASP A 330 -17.50 -6.87 14.27
N TRP A 331 -17.85 -5.67 14.72
CA TRP A 331 -17.40 -4.40 14.17
C TRP A 331 -16.89 -3.47 15.27
N GLY A 332 -16.16 -2.44 14.86
CA GLY A 332 -15.65 -1.40 15.76
C GLY A 332 -15.04 -0.24 14.99
N ASN A 333 -14.19 0.53 15.65
CA ASN A 333 -13.42 1.58 15.00
C ASN A 333 -12.47 0.95 13.97
N ILE A 334 -12.38 1.53 12.77
CA ILE A 334 -11.56 0.94 11.70
C ILE A 334 -10.08 0.81 12.10
N SER A 335 -9.50 -0.36 11.82
CA SER A 335 -8.09 -0.74 11.98
C SER A 335 -7.49 -0.75 13.39
N GLU A 336 -7.85 0.17 14.28
CA GLU A 336 -7.30 0.27 15.64
C GLU A 336 -8.32 0.87 16.61
N ASP A 337 -7.97 0.90 17.89
CA ASP A 337 -8.74 1.59 18.92
C ASP A 337 -8.82 3.10 18.65
N GLY A 338 -10.01 3.70 18.76
CA GLY A 338 -10.15 5.15 18.56
C GLY A 338 -11.57 5.62 18.26
N ASN A 339 -11.67 6.83 17.69
CA ASN A 339 -12.93 7.47 17.33
C ASN A 339 -12.87 8.10 15.92
N THR A 340 -12.58 7.30 14.91
CA THR A 340 -12.41 7.80 13.54
C THR A 340 -13.73 8.18 12.87
N GLY A 341 -14.86 7.67 13.38
CA GLY A 341 -16.16 7.73 12.71
C GLY A 341 -16.34 6.70 11.60
N PHE A 342 -15.38 5.79 11.39
CA PHE A 342 -15.43 4.74 10.37
C PHE A 342 -15.48 3.35 10.98
N VAL A 343 -16.32 2.51 10.40
CA VAL A 343 -16.55 1.13 10.87
C VAL A 343 -15.59 0.17 10.18
N GLY A 344 -14.91 -0.66 10.96
CA GLY A 344 -14.15 -1.82 10.48
C GLY A 344 -14.83 -3.14 10.87
N PRO A 345 -14.83 -4.17 10.01
CA PRO A 345 -15.29 -5.51 10.36
C PRO A 345 -14.21 -6.30 11.11
N LYS A 346 -14.55 -7.50 11.55
CA LYS A 346 -13.64 -8.41 12.26
C LYS A 346 -12.32 -8.58 11.50
N GLY A 347 -11.21 -8.51 12.24
CA GLY A 347 -9.86 -8.59 11.69
C GLY A 347 -9.28 -7.26 11.22
N ASP A 348 -10.08 -6.19 11.19
CA ASP A 348 -9.64 -4.82 10.85
C ASP A 348 -10.42 -3.78 11.67
N ASN A 349 -10.58 -4.05 12.98
CA ASN A 349 -11.23 -3.15 13.91
C ASN A 349 -10.60 -3.14 15.30
N GLY A 350 -10.79 -2.02 16.01
CA GLY A 350 -10.55 -1.86 17.44
C GLY A 350 -11.77 -1.31 18.17
N ASN A 351 -11.61 -1.01 19.46
CA ASN A 351 -12.65 -0.42 20.29
C ASN A 351 -13.00 0.99 19.80
N ILE A 352 -14.29 1.31 19.75
CA ILE A 352 -14.75 2.70 19.62
C ILE A 352 -14.60 3.35 20.98
N LYS A 353 -13.78 4.40 21.07
CA LYS A 353 -13.49 5.13 22.31
C LYS A 353 -14.12 6.51 22.28
N PHE A 354 -14.80 6.92 23.34
CA PHE A 354 -15.43 8.22 23.41
C PHE A 354 -15.35 8.81 24.81
N ALA A 355 -14.79 10.01 24.91
CA ALA A 355 -14.75 10.76 26.16
C ALA A 355 -16.07 11.52 26.36
N GLY A 356 -17.07 10.84 26.93
CA GLY A 356 -18.35 11.46 27.28
C GLY A 356 -18.24 12.35 28.53
N ASP A 357 -19.22 13.22 28.72
CA ASP A 357 -19.29 14.14 29.87
C ASP A 357 -20.42 13.78 30.86
N GLY A 358 -20.98 12.58 30.72
CA GLY A 358 -22.16 12.15 31.48
C GLY A 358 -23.49 12.70 30.94
N SER A 359 -23.49 13.36 29.78
CA SER A 359 -24.73 13.74 29.07
C SER A 359 -25.27 12.60 28.22
N SER A 360 -26.48 12.79 27.67
CA SER A 360 -27.08 11.89 26.71
C SER A 360 -26.52 12.10 25.30
N TYR A 361 -26.22 11.00 24.61
CA TYR A 361 -25.73 11.00 23.23
C TYR A 361 -26.54 10.01 22.39
N LYS A 362 -26.70 10.33 21.10
CA LYS A 362 -27.17 9.41 20.08
C LYS A 362 -25.98 8.83 19.32
N ILE A 363 -25.87 7.51 19.36
CA ILE A 363 -24.97 6.70 18.55
C ILE A 363 -25.75 6.27 17.31
N THR A 364 -25.23 6.56 16.13
CA THR A 364 -25.77 6.06 14.85
C THR A 364 -24.70 5.24 14.17
N VAL A 365 -25.02 4.02 13.77
CA VAL A 365 -24.15 3.13 13.00
C VAL A 365 -24.80 2.91 11.64
N ASN A 366 -24.04 3.11 10.57
CA ASN A 366 -24.46 2.81 9.22
C ASN A 366 -23.47 1.83 8.61
N LEU A 367 -23.82 0.54 8.61
CA LEU A 367 -22.98 -0.53 8.10
C LEU A 367 -22.87 -0.51 6.57
N LYS A 368 -23.90 0.02 5.88
CA LYS A 368 -23.89 0.17 4.42
C LYS A 368 -22.88 1.20 3.96
N ALA A 369 -22.79 2.31 4.71
CA ALA A 369 -21.87 3.40 4.48
C ALA A 369 -20.51 3.21 5.16
N GLY A 370 -20.41 2.25 6.09
CA GLY A 370 -19.25 1.97 6.94
C GLY A 370 -18.82 3.13 7.83
N ILE A 371 -19.79 3.84 8.41
CA ILE A 371 -19.54 4.97 9.31
C ILE A 371 -20.36 4.84 10.59
N TYR A 372 -19.91 5.54 11.63
CA TYR A 372 -20.69 5.77 12.83
C TYR A 372 -20.55 7.22 13.31
N THR A 373 -21.54 7.72 14.04
CA THR A 373 -21.52 9.06 14.64
C THR A 373 -21.97 8.99 16.10
N ILE A 374 -21.37 9.82 16.95
CA ILE A 374 -21.75 9.99 18.35
C ILE A 374 -22.06 11.48 18.54
N ILE A 375 -23.34 11.82 18.70
CA ILE A 375 -23.82 13.20 18.72
C ILE A 375 -24.49 13.46 20.06
N LYS A 376 -24.08 14.54 20.75
CA LYS A 376 -24.70 14.98 22.00
C LYS A 376 -26.13 15.45 21.75
N LEU A 377 -27.07 15.04 22.59
CA LEU A 377 -28.49 15.40 22.51
C LEU A 377 -28.84 16.66 23.30
#